data_AF-A0A7S3Y8Z0-F1
#
_entry.id   AF-A0A7S3Y8Z0-F1
#
_cell.length_a   1.000
_cell.length_b   1.000
_cell.length_c   1.000
_cell.angle_alpha   90.00
_cell.angle_beta   90.00
_cell.angle_gamma   90.00
#
_symmetry.space_group_name_H-M   'P 1'
#
loop_
_entity.id
_entity.type
_entity.pdbx_description
1 polymer ?
#
loop_
_entity_poly.entity_id
_entity_poly.type
_entity_poly.pdbx_seq_one_letter_code
_entity_poly.pdbx_strand_id
1 'polypeptide(L)'
;MDKPPRPDEIDRREKVGGNFGMPHRDLPFDECHDPATGQSTVLSIWCPITDAALDNGCMMAIPREHDVHFENYQDKERHLSPFKYDFNFAATTPLPAPAGSVLVWHPNIIHWGSACSAYAAGPARKSIAGAFRLPERRLPTSEKERRLYGRGPVTREELRAGLGVDTKLRCIAYALMMYSVWFPEFEGFDAQKLRS
;
A
#
# COMPACT_ATOMS: atom_id res chain seq x y z
N MET A 1 1.86 3.51 31.88
CA MET A 1 1.14 2.84 30.79
C MET A 1 1.66 3.43 29.49
N ASP A 2 2.58 2.75 28.82
CA ASP A 2 3.22 3.33 27.64
C ASP A 2 2.35 3.15 26.40
N LYS A 3 1.83 4.28 25.91
CA LYS A 3 1.26 4.38 24.57
C LYS A 3 2.31 3.87 23.57
N PRO A 4 1.90 3.20 22.47
CA PRO A 4 2.83 2.99 21.36
C PRO A 4 3.45 4.35 20.98
N PRO A 5 4.76 4.41 20.65
CA PRO A 5 5.40 5.67 20.31
C PRO A 5 4.58 6.32 19.22
N ARG A 6 4.02 7.49 19.53
CA ARG A 6 3.40 8.34 18.52
C ARG A 6 4.54 8.67 17.55
N PRO A 7 4.34 8.58 16.23
CA PRO A 7 5.19 9.36 15.34
C PRO A 7 5.17 10.80 15.86
N ASP A 8 6.36 11.36 16.04
CA ASP A 8 6.61 12.73 16.45
C ASP A 8 5.78 13.70 15.59
N GLU A 9 5.45 14.89 16.12
CA GLU A 9 4.62 15.85 15.38
C GLU A 9 5.21 16.24 14.02
N ILE A 10 6.53 16.10 13.86
CA ILE A 10 7.27 16.28 12.61
C ILE A 10 6.95 15.11 11.66
N ASP A 11 7.14 13.85 12.09
CA ASP A 11 6.78 12.63 11.33
C ASP A 11 5.27 12.55 10.99
N ARG A 12 4.38 13.11 11.81
CA ARG A 12 2.93 13.20 11.51
C ARG A 12 2.61 14.15 10.38
N ARG A 13 3.20 15.35 10.37
CA ARG A 13 2.98 16.35 9.31
C ARG A 13 3.58 15.92 7.98
N GLU A 14 4.72 15.22 8.00
CA GLU A 14 5.30 14.63 6.79
C GLU A 14 4.45 13.48 6.23
N LYS A 15 3.81 12.68 7.09
CA LYS A 15 2.99 11.55 6.64
C LYS A 15 1.62 11.99 6.11
N VAL A 16 0.91 12.89 6.79
CA VAL A 16 -0.38 13.44 6.34
C VAL A 16 -0.17 14.25 5.04
N GLY A 17 -0.48 13.63 3.90
CA GLY A 17 -0.31 14.22 2.57
C GLY A 17 1.00 13.87 1.84
N GLY A 18 1.96 13.17 2.48
CA GLY A 18 3.30 12.95 1.93
C GLY A 18 3.49 11.74 1.02
N ASN A 19 2.89 10.58 1.33
CA ASN A 19 3.26 9.33 0.63
C ASN A 19 2.20 8.78 -0.35
N PHE A 20 0.91 8.82 -0.04
CA PHE A 20 -0.09 8.25 -0.98
C PHE A 20 -0.43 9.16 -2.15
N GLY A 21 -0.25 10.47 -2.00
CA GLY A 21 -0.55 11.46 -3.04
C GLY A 21 0.59 11.69 -4.02
N MET A 22 1.80 11.23 -3.71
CA MET A 22 3.00 11.45 -4.51
C MET A 22 3.46 10.15 -5.19
N PRO A 23 4.04 10.22 -6.39
CA PRO A 23 4.58 9.05 -7.09
C PRO A 23 5.59 8.26 -6.24
N HIS A 24 5.31 6.99 -5.98
CA HIS A 24 6.15 6.09 -5.19
C HIS A 24 6.11 4.65 -5.71
N ARG A 25 7.00 3.81 -5.17
CA ARG A 25 6.95 2.34 -5.30
C ARG A 25 6.61 1.74 -3.93
N ASP A 26 5.87 0.65 -3.92
CA ASP A 26 5.57 -0.07 -2.66
C ASP A 26 6.83 -0.79 -2.14
N LEU A 27 7.60 -1.38 -3.05
CA LEU A 27 8.82 -2.14 -2.78
C LEU A 27 9.86 -1.85 -3.87
N PRO A 28 11.17 -1.87 -3.54
CA PRO A 28 12.21 -1.83 -4.55
C PRO A 28 12.30 -3.18 -5.30
N PHE A 29 12.90 -3.16 -6.50
CA PHE A 29 13.01 -4.32 -7.37
C PHE A 29 13.55 -5.59 -6.67
N ASP A 30 14.60 -5.48 -5.85
CA ASP A 30 15.23 -6.60 -5.16
C ASP A 30 14.39 -7.22 -4.04
N GLU A 31 13.37 -6.52 -3.55
CA GLU A 31 12.47 -7.00 -2.50
C GLU A 31 11.19 -7.63 -3.06
N CYS A 32 10.97 -7.51 -4.38
CA CYS A 32 9.81 -8.08 -5.06
C CYS A 32 10.16 -8.97 -6.27
N HIS A 33 11.43 -9.34 -6.42
CA HIS A 33 11.90 -10.34 -7.38
C HIS A 33 12.74 -11.43 -6.70
N ASP A 34 12.70 -12.63 -7.27
CA ASP A 34 13.55 -13.74 -6.89
C ASP A 34 14.95 -13.51 -7.52
N PRO A 35 16.03 -13.46 -6.73
CA PRO A 35 17.35 -13.11 -7.24
C PRO A 35 17.95 -14.17 -8.15
N ALA A 36 17.49 -15.42 -8.08
CA ALA A 36 18.01 -16.52 -8.91
C ALA A 36 17.30 -16.59 -10.27
N THR A 37 16.02 -16.22 -10.33
CA THR A 37 15.17 -16.39 -11.52
C THR A 37 14.70 -15.09 -12.15
N GLY A 38 14.80 -13.96 -11.44
CA GLY A 38 14.26 -12.67 -11.85
C GLY A 38 12.72 -12.64 -11.92
N GLN A 39 12.02 -13.62 -11.35
CA GLN A 39 10.56 -13.65 -11.35
C GLN A 39 9.98 -12.83 -10.20
N SER A 40 8.85 -12.18 -10.44
CA SER A 40 8.14 -11.42 -9.40
C SER A 40 7.69 -12.32 -8.25
N THR A 41 7.87 -11.86 -7.02
CA THR A 41 7.54 -12.60 -5.79
C THR A 41 6.36 -12.01 -5.02
N VAL A 42 5.91 -10.81 -5.40
CA VAL A 42 4.86 -10.04 -4.74
C VAL A 42 3.97 -9.37 -5.80
N LEU A 43 2.67 -9.31 -5.53
CA LEU A 43 1.67 -8.68 -6.37
C LEU A 43 0.83 -7.73 -5.51
N SER A 44 0.77 -6.45 -5.88
CA SER A 44 -0.10 -5.48 -5.22
C SER A 44 -1.48 -5.49 -5.88
N ILE A 45 -2.52 -5.38 -5.05
CA ILE A 45 -3.90 -5.24 -5.49
C ILE A 45 -4.56 -4.04 -4.85
N TRP A 46 -5.48 -3.44 -5.59
CA TRP A 46 -6.31 -2.34 -5.12
C TRP A 46 -7.72 -2.47 -5.68
N CYS A 47 -8.69 -2.41 -4.78
CA CYS A 47 -10.11 -2.55 -5.09
C CYS A 47 -10.86 -1.30 -4.62
N PRO A 48 -11.42 -0.49 -5.54
CA PRO A 48 -12.30 0.61 -5.18
C PRO A 48 -13.61 0.08 -4.56
N ILE A 49 -14.01 0.63 -3.42
CA ILE A 49 -15.34 0.42 -2.81
C ILE A 49 -16.36 1.37 -3.44
N THR A 50 -15.92 2.53 -3.90
CA THR A 50 -16.69 3.52 -4.66
C THR A 50 -16.03 3.75 -6.00
N ASP A 51 -16.79 4.07 -7.04
CA ASP A 51 -16.23 4.42 -8.35
C ASP A 51 -15.08 5.42 -8.20
N ALA A 52 -13.95 5.10 -8.82
CA ALA A 52 -12.78 5.94 -8.84
C ALA A 52 -12.62 6.52 -10.24
N ALA A 53 -12.70 7.83 -10.32
CA ALA A 53 -12.63 8.65 -11.51
C ALA A 53 -11.50 9.68 -11.38
N LEU A 54 -11.25 10.40 -12.46
CA LEU A 54 -10.17 11.40 -12.54
C LEU A 54 -10.31 12.49 -11.49
N ASP A 55 -11.54 12.90 -11.19
CA ASP A 55 -11.86 14.02 -10.30
C ASP A 55 -12.02 13.62 -8.83
N ASN A 56 -12.28 12.34 -8.53
CA ASN A 56 -12.53 11.88 -7.16
C ASN A 56 -11.43 10.96 -6.58
N GLY A 57 -10.33 10.76 -7.33
CA GLY A 57 -9.10 10.20 -6.78
C GLY A 57 -8.61 8.88 -7.39
N CYS A 58 -8.84 8.57 -8.67
CA CYS A 58 -8.34 7.32 -9.25
C CYS A 58 -6.82 7.12 -9.08
N MET A 59 -6.37 5.87 -9.22
CA MET A 59 -4.94 5.57 -9.23
C MET A 59 -4.29 6.19 -10.47
N MET A 60 -3.05 6.61 -10.32
CA MET A 60 -2.16 7.04 -11.39
C MET A 60 -0.95 6.12 -11.40
N ALA A 61 -0.45 5.77 -12.58
CA ALA A 61 0.71 4.89 -12.72
C ALA A 61 1.62 5.32 -13.88
N ILE A 62 2.88 4.94 -13.80
CA ILE A 62 3.83 4.99 -14.91
C ILE A 62 4.00 3.58 -15.48
N PRO A 63 3.65 3.34 -16.76
CA PRO A 63 3.98 2.09 -17.45
C PRO A 63 5.48 1.80 -17.39
N ARG A 64 5.86 0.53 -17.24
CA ARG A 64 7.26 0.11 -17.04
C ARG A 64 8.20 0.62 -18.14
N GLU A 65 7.73 0.63 -19.39
CA GLU A 65 8.46 1.10 -20.55
C GLU A 65 8.87 2.59 -20.48
N HIS A 66 8.25 3.35 -19.59
CA HIS A 66 8.57 4.76 -19.33
C HIS A 66 9.38 4.97 -18.04
N ASP A 67 9.76 3.87 -17.36
CA ASP A 67 10.52 3.89 -16.13
C ASP A 67 11.95 3.36 -16.35
N VAL A 68 12.86 4.27 -16.66
CA VAL A 68 14.29 3.97 -16.88
C VAL A 68 15.00 3.44 -15.62
N HIS A 69 14.38 3.59 -14.45
CA HIS A 69 14.94 3.17 -13.17
C HIS A 69 14.32 1.88 -12.64
N PHE A 70 13.43 1.23 -13.37
CA PHE A 70 12.71 0.03 -12.90
C PHE A 70 13.65 -1.04 -12.31
N GLU A 71 14.79 -1.30 -12.96
CA GLU A 71 15.77 -2.30 -12.51
C GLU A 71 16.99 -1.67 -11.81
N ASN A 72 17.07 -0.33 -11.76
CA ASN A 72 18.18 0.38 -11.13
C ASN A 72 17.82 0.78 -9.69
N TYR A 73 18.02 -0.16 -8.76
CA TYR A 73 17.62 -0.06 -7.36
C TYR A 73 18.79 0.12 -6.37
N GLN A 74 20.00 0.41 -6.86
CA GLN A 74 21.19 0.55 -6.00
C GLN A 74 21.05 1.66 -4.96
N ASP A 75 20.40 2.77 -5.35
CA ASP A 75 19.95 3.81 -4.43
C ASP A 75 18.48 3.56 -4.06
N LYS A 76 18.27 2.84 -2.94
CA LYS A 76 16.92 2.46 -2.49
C LYS A 76 16.03 3.65 -2.16
N GLU A 77 16.58 4.74 -1.62
CA GLU A 77 15.79 5.92 -1.26
C GLU A 77 15.27 6.61 -2.53
N ARG A 78 16.16 6.82 -3.50
CA ARG A 78 15.78 7.37 -4.81
C ARG A 78 14.81 6.48 -5.57
N HIS A 79 15.01 5.17 -5.48
CA HIS A 79 14.15 4.20 -6.13
C HIS A 79 12.75 4.16 -5.51
N LEU A 80 12.60 4.27 -4.19
CA LEU A 80 11.27 4.29 -3.57
C LEU A 80 10.53 5.62 -3.75
N SER A 81 11.27 6.74 -3.88
CA SER A 81 10.71 8.10 -3.94
C SER A 81 11.07 8.82 -5.25
N PRO A 82 10.67 8.33 -6.43
CA PRO A 82 11.07 8.89 -7.72
C PRO A 82 10.66 10.36 -7.90
N PHE A 83 9.56 10.79 -7.26
CA PHE A 83 9.08 12.17 -7.34
C PHE A 83 10.08 13.22 -6.84
N LYS A 84 11.02 12.84 -5.96
CA LYS A 84 12.03 13.76 -5.39
C LYS A 84 13.19 14.04 -6.34
N TYR A 85 13.24 13.36 -7.49
CA TYR A 85 14.38 13.39 -8.42
C TYR A 85 13.86 13.59 -9.86
N ASP A 86 14.17 12.66 -10.77
CA ASP A 86 13.84 12.72 -12.19
C ASP A 86 12.53 11.97 -12.47
N PHE A 87 11.39 12.63 -12.25
CA PHE A 87 10.07 12.04 -12.49
C PHE A 87 9.38 12.62 -13.73
N ASN A 88 9.02 11.76 -14.68
CA ASN A 88 8.33 12.16 -15.90
C ASN A 88 6.80 12.10 -15.73
N PHE A 89 6.20 13.22 -15.31
CA PHE A 89 4.74 13.34 -15.21
C PHE A 89 4.02 13.14 -16.55
N ALA A 90 4.66 13.40 -17.69
CA ALA A 90 4.02 13.26 -19.00
C ALA A 90 3.74 11.78 -19.38
N ALA A 91 4.42 10.83 -18.74
CA ALA A 91 4.18 9.39 -18.93
C ALA A 91 3.06 8.82 -18.04
N THR A 92 2.35 9.69 -17.30
CA THR A 92 1.31 9.26 -16.36
C THR A 92 0.09 8.71 -17.07
N THR A 93 -0.32 7.51 -16.68
CA THR A 93 -1.59 6.90 -17.09
C THR A 93 -2.56 6.92 -15.91
N PRO A 94 -3.70 7.63 -16.01
CA PRO A 94 -4.77 7.52 -15.02
C PRO A 94 -5.50 6.18 -15.16
N LEU A 95 -5.92 5.61 -14.05
CA LEU A 95 -6.60 4.32 -13.97
C LEU A 95 -7.99 4.47 -13.30
N PRO A 96 -8.99 5.08 -13.98
CA PRO A 96 -10.36 5.04 -13.51
C PRO A 96 -10.85 3.61 -13.36
N ALA A 97 -11.60 3.33 -12.30
CA ALA A 97 -11.97 1.99 -11.90
C ALA A 97 -13.36 1.99 -11.23
N PRO A 98 -14.36 1.29 -11.79
CA PRO A 98 -15.67 1.12 -11.16
C PRO A 98 -15.56 0.38 -9.82
N ALA A 99 -16.47 0.66 -8.89
CA ALA A 99 -16.57 -0.03 -7.61
C ALA A 99 -16.59 -1.56 -7.80
N GLY A 100 -15.81 -2.28 -6.99
CA GLY A 100 -15.69 -3.73 -7.03
C GLY A 100 -14.78 -4.29 -8.14
N SER A 101 -14.26 -3.44 -9.04
CA SER A 101 -13.16 -3.85 -9.93
C SER A 101 -11.87 -4.10 -9.14
N VAL A 102 -10.86 -4.70 -9.77
CA VAL A 102 -9.56 -4.94 -9.14
C VAL A 102 -8.47 -4.45 -10.06
N LEU A 103 -7.69 -3.48 -9.59
CA LEU A 103 -6.43 -3.09 -10.20
C LEU A 103 -5.31 -3.94 -9.59
N VAL A 104 -4.41 -4.39 -10.44
CA VAL A 104 -3.31 -5.29 -10.08
C VAL A 104 -2.03 -4.76 -10.71
N TRP A 105 -0.96 -4.66 -9.92
CA TRP A 105 0.34 -4.24 -10.44
C TRP A 105 1.49 -4.92 -9.71
N HIS A 106 2.64 -4.87 -10.38
CA HIS A 106 3.91 -5.22 -9.78
C HIS A 106 4.31 -4.15 -8.75
N PRO A 107 4.68 -4.46 -7.49
CA PRO A 107 4.91 -3.47 -6.42
C PRO A 107 5.97 -2.41 -6.75
N ASN A 108 6.88 -2.74 -7.66
CA ASN A 108 7.92 -1.86 -8.19
C ASN A 108 7.44 -0.83 -9.24
N ILE A 109 6.17 -0.90 -9.67
CA ILE A 109 5.58 0.09 -10.58
C ILE A 109 5.38 1.40 -9.82
N ILE A 110 5.78 2.51 -10.44
CA ILE A 110 5.53 3.83 -9.87
C ILE A 110 4.04 4.12 -9.93
N HIS A 111 3.43 4.42 -8.78
CA HIS A 111 2.01 4.70 -8.68
C HIS A 111 1.69 5.65 -7.52
N TRP A 112 0.50 6.23 -7.53
CA TRP A 112 -0.04 7.05 -6.45
C TRP A 112 -1.56 7.22 -6.60
N GLY A 113 -2.24 7.62 -5.53
CA GLY A 113 -3.66 8.01 -5.60
C GLY A 113 -3.79 9.51 -5.89
N SER A 114 -4.63 9.90 -6.85
CA SER A 114 -4.90 11.32 -7.07
C SER A 114 -5.78 11.92 -5.96
N ALA A 115 -5.78 13.26 -5.88
CA ALA A 115 -6.63 13.99 -4.94
C ALA A 115 -8.11 13.92 -5.34
N CYS A 116 -9.00 14.00 -4.35
CA CYS A 116 -10.42 14.19 -4.59
C CYS A 116 -10.73 15.70 -4.66
N SER A 117 -11.27 16.14 -5.79
CA SER A 117 -11.75 17.51 -5.96
C SER A 117 -12.94 17.78 -5.04
N ALA A 118 -13.02 18.99 -4.50
CA ALA A 118 -14.23 19.47 -3.80
C ALA A 118 -15.44 19.61 -4.73
N TYR A 119 -15.21 19.64 -6.05
CA TYR A 119 -16.22 19.70 -7.09
C TYR A 119 -16.46 18.35 -7.78
N ALA A 120 -15.91 17.26 -7.24
CA ALA A 120 -16.12 15.94 -7.81
C ALA A 120 -17.62 15.58 -7.83
N ALA A 121 -18.07 14.97 -8.92
CA ALA A 121 -19.48 14.58 -9.04
C ALA A 121 -19.83 13.38 -8.15
N GLY A 122 -18.86 12.49 -7.93
CA GLY A 122 -18.99 11.30 -7.10
C GLY A 122 -18.53 11.51 -5.65
N PRO A 123 -18.80 10.54 -4.77
CA PRO A 123 -18.26 10.58 -3.42
C PRO A 123 -16.73 10.47 -3.45
N ALA A 124 -16.08 10.92 -2.38
CA ALA A 124 -14.66 10.67 -2.16
C ALA A 124 -14.35 9.16 -2.20
N ARG A 125 -13.31 8.81 -2.95
CA ARG A 125 -12.85 7.44 -3.16
C ARG A 125 -12.59 6.71 -1.84
N LYS A 126 -13.17 5.52 -1.72
CA LYS A 126 -12.84 4.52 -0.69
C LYS A 126 -12.31 3.27 -1.36
N SER A 127 -11.37 2.58 -0.72
CA SER A 127 -10.72 1.41 -1.32
C SER A 127 -10.15 0.45 -0.28
N ILE A 128 -9.91 -0.78 -0.72
CA ILE A 128 -9.13 -1.79 0.00
C ILE A 128 -7.91 -2.11 -0.82
N ALA A 129 -6.74 -2.14 -0.17
CA ALA A 129 -5.49 -2.56 -0.78
C ALA A 129 -4.95 -3.80 -0.05
N GLY A 130 -4.15 -4.60 -0.76
CA GLY A 130 -3.49 -5.76 -0.21
C GLY A 130 -2.40 -6.27 -1.11
N ALA A 131 -1.57 -7.17 -0.59
CA ALA A 131 -0.51 -7.81 -1.35
C ALA A 131 -0.63 -9.34 -1.29
N PHE A 132 -0.41 -9.99 -2.41
CA PHE A 132 -0.14 -11.43 -2.47
C PHE A 132 1.36 -11.64 -2.60
N ARG A 133 1.89 -12.63 -1.89
CA ARG A 133 3.31 -12.98 -1.97
C ARG A 133 3.52 -14.47 -2.09
N LEU A 134 4.70 -14.85 -2.58
CA LEU A 134 5.15 -16.22 -2.50
C LEU A 134 5.18 -16.71 -1.04
N PRO A 135 5.13 -18.04 -0.81
CA PRO A 135 5.07 -18.60 0.54
C PRO A 135 6.28 -18.18 1.39
N GLU A 136 6.09 -18.17 2.72
CA GLU A 136 7.09 -17.77 3.73
C GLU A 136 8.47 -18.40 3.54
N ARG A 137 8.52 -19.67 3.09
CA ARG A 137 9.79 -20.38 2.80
C ARG A 137 10.63 -19.71 1.70
N ARG A 138 10.00 -18.92 0.83
CA ARG A 138 10.64 -18.17 -0.26
C ARG A 138 10.76 -16.68 0.05
N LEU A 139 9.77 -16.12 0.76
CA LEU A 139 9.79 -14.73 1.18
C LEU A 139 9.37 -14.64 2.65
N PRO A 140 10.33 -14.75 3.59
CA PRO A 140 10.05 -14.67 5.02
C PRO A 140 9.46 -13.30 5.39
N THR A 141 8.45 -13.32 6.24
CA THR A 141 7.84 -12.12 6.80
C THR A 141 8.71 -11.61 7.94
N SER A 142 9.24 -10.41 7.79
CA SER A 142 10.07 -9.74 8.78
C SER A 142 9.32 -9.49 10.09
N GLU A 143 10.05 -9.31 11.19
CA GLU A 143 9.47 -8.94 12.48
C GLU A 143 8.70 -7.61 12.41
N LYS A 144 9.23 -6.65 11.63
CA LYS A 144 8.59 -5.36 11.37
C LYS A 144 7.22 -5.54 10.71
N GLU A 145 7.12 -6.37 9.67
CA GLU A 145 5.85 -6.67 9.01
C GLU A 145 4.88 -7.38 9.95
N ARG A 146 5.34 -8.38 10.71
CA ARG A 146 4.49 -9.08 11.69
C ARG A 146 3.93 -8.14 12.75
N ARG A 147 4.73 -7.17 13.20
CA ARG A 147 4.30 -6.14 14.15
C ARG A 147 3.30 -5.18 13.52
N LEU A 148 3.50 -4.78 12.26
CA LEU A 148 2.64 -3.84 11.56
C LEU A 148 1.28 -4.44 11.23
N TYR A 149 1.24 -5.69 10.77
CA TYR A 149 0.01 -6.38 10.36
C TYR A 149 -0.62 -7.22 11.48
N GLY A 150 0.05 -7.37 12.62
CA GLY A 150 -0.39 -8.17 13.76
C GLY A 150 -0.27 -9.67 13.58
N ARG A 151 -0.01 -10.15 12.36
CA ARG A 151 0.18 -11.56 12.01
C ARG A 151 1.01 -11.70 10.73
N GLY A 152 1.37 -12.94 10.40
CA GLY A 152 1.90 -13.27 9.07
C GLY A 152 0.81 -13.22 7.98
N PRO A 153 1.16 -13.42 6.70
CA PRO A 153 0.19 -13.47 5.60
C PRO A 153 -0.88 -14.55 5.81
N VAL A 154 -2.12 -14.31 5.36
CA VAL A 154 -3.15 -15.36 5.31
C VAL A 154 -2.73 -16.36 4.23
N THR A 155 -2.56 -17.62 4.59
CA THR A 155 -2.26 -18.68 3.63
C THR A 155 -3.51 -19.07 2.85
N ARG A 156 -3.33 -19.67 1.67
CA ARG A 156 -4.46 -20.21 0.89
C ARG A 156 -5.23 -21.30 1.65
N GLU A 157 -4.55 -22.06 2.49
CA GLU A 157 -5.16 -23.10 3.32
C GLU A 157 -6.04 -22.49 4.41
N GLU A 158 -5.54 -21.51 5.16
CA GLU A 158 -6.32 -20.76 6.15
C GLU A 158 -7.55 -20.09 5.50
N LEU A 159 -7.37 -19.49 4.32
CA LEU A 159 -8.47 -18.85 3.61
C LEU A 159 -9.57 -19.85 3.21
N ARG A 160 -9.17 -21.05 2.73
CA ARG A 160 -10.10 -22.12 2.34
C ARG A 160 -10.81 -22.75 3.53
N ALA A 161 -10.11 -22.90 4.66
CA ALA A 161 -10.70 -23.36 5.91
C ALA A 161 -11.73 -22.36 6.48
N GLY A 162 -11.64 -21.09 6.05
CA GLY A 162 -12.48 -20.01 6.51
C GLY A 162 -11.86 -19.33 7.73
N LEU A 163 -11.73 -18.01 7.66
CA LEU A 163 -11.22 -17.22 8.78
C LEU A 163 -12.34 -16.98 9.80
N GLY A 164 -12.05 -17.23 11.07
CA GLY A 164 -12.92 -16.87 12.19
C GLY A 164 -13.18 -15.36 12.22
N VAL A 165 -14.32 -14.97 12.81
CA VAL A 165 -14.71 -13.55 12.93
C VAL A 165 -13.64 -12.75 13.68
N ASP A 166 -13.08 -13.31 14.74
CA ASP A 166 -11.98 -12.68 15.50
C ASP A 166 -10.78 -12.36 14.60
N THR A 167 -10.30 -13.31 13.79
CA THR A 167 -9.18 -13.09 12.86
C THR A 167 -9.50 -12.01 11.84
N LYS A 168 -10.72 -12.01 11.28
CA LYS A 168 -11.16 -10.98 10.34
C LYS A 168 -11.17 -9.59 10.98
N LEU A 169 -11.70 -9.47 12.20
CA LEU A 169 -11.73 -8.22 12.94
C LEU A 169 -10.33 -7.71 13.29
N ARG A 170 -9.40 -8.60 13.67
CA ARG A 170 -7.99 -8.22 13.88
C ARG A 170 -7.37 -7.69 12.60
N CYS A 171 -7.55 -8.36 11.46
CA CYS A 171 -7.03 -7.86 10.18
C CYS A 171 -7.55 -6.47 9.85
N ILE A 172 -8.85 -6.22 10.06
CA ILE A 172 -9.47 -4.90 9.84
C ILE A 172 -8.88 -3.86 10.81
N ALA A 173 -8.76 -4.19 12.09
CA ALA A 173 -8.23 -3.27 13.10
C ALA A 173 -6.77 -2.89 12.80
N TYR A 174 -5.91 -3.85 12.47
CA TYR A 174 -4.52 -3.59 12.09
C TYR A 174 -4.42 -2.79 10.79
N ALA A 175 -5.27 -3.04 9.79
CA ALA A 175 -5.33 -2.22 8.59
C ALA A 175 -5.69 -0.77 8.92
N LEU A 176 -6.74 -0.53 9.72
CA LEU A 176 -7.13 0.81 10.14
C LEU A 176 -6.04 1.52 10.95
N MET A 177 -5.36 0.81 11.86
CA MET A 177 -4.24 1.35 12.63
C MET A 177 -3.03 1.70 11.77
N MET A 178 -2.72 0.88 10.76
CA MET A 178 -1.65 1.18 9.80
C MET A 178 -1.90 2.53 9.12
N TYR A 179 -3.16 2.84 8.82
CA TYR A 179 -3.54 4.10 8.20
C TYR A 179 -3.85 5.25 9.16
N SER A 180 -3.88 5.02 10.48
CA SER A 180 -4.32 6.03 11.45
C SER A 180 -3.44 7.28 11.46
N VAL A 181 -2.18 7.16 11.07
CA VAL A 181 -1.24 8.30 11.01
C VAL A 181 -1.71 9.38 10.02
N TRP A 182 -2.54 9.01 9.03
CA TRP A 182 -3.12 9.94 8.05
C TRP A 182 -4.47 10.53 8.47
N PHE A 183 -5.05 10.04 9.57
CA PHE A 183 -6.36 10.46 10.07
C PHE A 183 -6.20 10.94 11.52
N PRO A 184 -5.80 12.20 11.77
CA PRO A 184 -5.47 12.68 13.11
C PRO A 184 -6.65 12.64 14.09
N GLU A 185 -7.87 12.63 13.57
CA GLU A 185 -9.12 12.49 14.33
C GLU A 185 -9.40 11.04 14.75
N PHE A 186 -8.74 10.06 14.12
CA PHE A 186 -8.88 8.66 14.47
C PHE A 186 -7.96 8.32 15.66
N GLU A 187 -8.57 8.15 16.84
CA GLU A 187 -7.84 7.87 18.09
C GLU A 187 -7.15 6.50 18.11
N GLY A 188 -7.41 5.64 17.12
CA GLY A 188 -6.82 4.31 16.97
C GLY A 188 -7.54 3.23 17.79
N PHE A 189 -6.93 2.05 17.88
CA PHE A 189 -7.38 0.95 18.74
C PHE A 189 -6.30 0.59 19.77
N ASP A 190 -6.73 0.03 20.91
CA ASP A 190 -5.82 -0.52 21.90
C ASP A 190 -5.17 -1.81 21.36
N ALA A 191 -3.92 -1.70 20.92
CA ALA A 191 -3.15 -2.79 20.34
C ALA A 191 -2.96 -3.98 21.30
N GLN A 192 -3.03 -3.78 22.62
CA GLN A 192 -2.91 -4.87 23.59
C GLN A 192 -4.14 -5.79 23.56
N LYS A 193 -5.33 -5.21 23.35
CA LYS A 193 -6.59 -5.94 23.22
C LYS A 193 -6.71 -6.72 21.91
N LEU A 194 -5.82 -6.49 20.94
CA LEU A 194 -5.77 -7.22 19.67
C LEU A 194 -4.82 -8.43 19.70
N ARG A 195 -4.00 -8.56 20.76
CA ARG A 195 -2.98 -9.62 20.90
C ARG A 195 -3.45 -10.86 21.66
N SER A 196 -4.53 -10.76 22.44
CA SER A 196 -5.23 -11.89 23.05
C SER A 196 -6.06 -12.61 22.00
#